data_AF-A0AAW5TG02-F1
#
_entry.id   AF-A0AAW5TG02-F1
#
_cell.length_a   1.000
_cell.length_b   1.000
_cell.length_c   1.000
_cell.angle_alpha   90.00
_cell.angle_beta   90.00
_cell.angle_gamma   90.00
#
_symmetry.space_group_name_H-M   'P 1'
#
loop_
_entity.id
_entity.type
_entity.pdbx_description
1 polymer ?
#
loop_
_entity_poly.entity_id
_entity_poly.type
_entity_poly.pdbx_seq_one_letter_code
_entity_poly.pdbx_strand_id
1 'polypeptide(L)' 'MNVNPEKFALAVVASSSSNLSLKDKFELYEKAVEFVEKQNKISHDKAIQKVKDFLNDD' A
#
# COMPACT_ATOMS: atom_id res chain seq x y z
N MET A 1 -6.45 -6.60 -1.70
CA MET A 1 -6.48 -5.95 -0.37
C MET A 1 -6.63 -4.46 -0.63
N ASN A 2 -7.61 -3.79 -0.03
CA ASN A 2 -7.76 -2.34 -0.18
C ASN A 2 -7.37 -1.70 1.15
N VAL A 3 -6.07 -1.47 1.33
CA VAL A 3 -5.53 -0.88 2.56
C VAL A 3 -5.54 0.64 2.40
N ASN A 4 -6.02 1.38 3.39
CA ASN A 4 -5.90 2.83 3.38
C ASN A 4 -4.41 3.22 3.55
N PRO A 5 -3.76 3.86 2.55
CA PRO A 5 -2.33 4.13 2.58
C PRO A 5 -1.90 5.00 3.76
N GLU A 6 -2.65 6.07 4.04
CA GLU A 6 -2.33 7.03 5.11
C GLU A 6 -2.40 6.38 6.50
N LYS A 7 -3.48 5.64 6.79
CA LYS A 7 -3.64 4.94 8.07
C LYS A 7 -2.55 3.88 8.28
N PHE A 8 -2.17 3.18 7.21
CA PHE A 8 -1.09 2.21 7.28
C PHE A 8 0.25 2.91 7.53
N ALA A 9 0.56 3.97 6.79
CA ALA A 9 1.79 4.72 6.95
C ALA A 9 1.92 5.33 8.35
N LEU A 10 0.82 5.87 8.91
CA LEU A 10 0.78 6.34 10.31
C LEU A 10 1.07 5.22 11.30
N ALA A 11 0.49 4.02 11.10
CA ALA A 11 0.76 2.87 11.95
C ALA A 11 2.24 2.43 11.87
N VAL A 12 2.83 2.42 10.67
CA VAL A 12 4.24 2.11 10.45
C VAL A 12 5.13 3.12 11.17
N VAL A 13 4.89 4.41 11.00
CA VAL A 13 5.64 5.46 11.69
C VAL A 13 5.47 5.37 13.21
N ALA A 14 4.26 5.11 13.71
CA ALA A 14 4.01 4.95 15.14
C ALA A 14 4.72 3.72 15.73
N SER A 15 4.83 2.63 14.96
CA SER A 15 5.56 1.42 15.36
C SER A 15 7.07 1.49 15.17
N SER A 16 7.58 2.56 14.54
CA SER A 16 8.99 2.73 14.24
C SER A 16 9.80 3.11 15.48
N SER A 17 11.12 2.94 15.42
CA SER A 17 12.01 3.25 16.55
C SER A 17 11.85 4.71 17.01
N SER A 18 11.79 4.92 18.33
CA SER A 18 11.78 6.25 18.93
C SER A 18 13.00 7.10 18.53
N ASN A 19 14.09 6.44 18.13
CA ASN A 19 15.37 7.07 17.83
C ASN A 19 15.44 7.63 16.40
N LEU A 20 14.43 7.37 15.56
CA LEU A 20 14.35 7.97 14.24
C LEU A 20 14.13 9.47 14.35
N SER A 21 14.88 10.24 13.57
CA SER A 21 14.66 11.67 13.47
C SER A 21 13.30 11.96 12.85
N LEU A 22 12.80 13.18 13.02
CA LEU A 22 11.55 13.59 12.39
C LEU A 22 11.62 13.43 10.85
N LYS A 23 12.78 13.76 10.26
CA LYS A 23 13.02 13.60 8.82
C LYS A 23 12.90 12.14 8.38
N ASP A 24 13.51 11.23 9.13
CA ASP A 24 13.44 9.79 8.79
C ASP A 24 12.02 9.25 8.95
N LYS A 25 11.25 9.76 9.92
CA LYS A 25 9.82 9.40 10.10
C LYS A 25 8.96 9.91 8.94
N PHE A 26 9.24 11.09 8.41
CA PHE A 26 8.58 11.60 7.19
C PHE A 26 8.92 10.75 5.96
N GLU A 27 10.19 10.41 5.77
CA GLU A 27 10.60 9.57 4.64
C GLU A 27 10.01 8.15 4.76
N LEU A 28 9.90 7.62 5.98
CA LEU A 28 9.23 6.34 6.25
C LEU A 28 7.73 6.41 5.93
N TYR A 29 7.06 7.51 6.28
CA TYR A 29 5.66 7.75 5.93
C TYR A 29 5.45 7.70 4.41
N GLU A 30 6.22 8.50 3.65
CA GLU A 30 6.11 8.58 2.19
C GLU A 30 6.33 7.21 1.53
N LYS A 31 7.37 6.48 1.96
CA LYS A 31 7.66 5.13 1.46
C LYS A 31 6.52 4.14 1.77
N ALA A 32 5.92 4.22 2.95
CA ALA A 32 4.82 3.35 3.33
C ALA A 32 3.55 3.64 2.54
N VAL A 33 3.24 4.91 2.27
CA VAL A 33 2.14 5.31 1.38
C VAL A 33 2.35 4.75 -0.02
N GLU A 34 3.50 5.01 -0.63
CA GLU A 34 3.81 4.50 -1.97
C GLU A 34 3.73 2.98 -2.07
N PHE A 35 4.21 2.27 -1.04
CA PHE A 35 4.16 0.82 -1.00
C PHE A 35 2.72 0.30 -1.05
N VAL A 36 1.84 0.88 -0.24
CA VAL A 36 0.43 0.46 -0.18
C VAL A 36 -0.30 0.81 -1.46
N GLU A 37 -0.06 1.99 -2.04
CA GLU A 37 -0.68 2.38 -3.31
C GLU A 37 -0.30 1.42 -4.44
N LYS A 38 1.00 1.07 -4.54
CA LYS A 38 1.49 0.07 -5.51
C LYS A 38 0.80 -1.28 -5.29
N GLN A 39 0.66 -1.72 -4.04
CA GLN A 39 0.00 -3.00 -3.75
C GLN A 39 -1.51 -3.02 -4.00
N ASN A 40 -2.20 -1.93 -3.68
CA ASN A 40 -3.62 -1.79 -3.98
C ASN A 40 -3.85 -1.84 -5.50
N LYS A 41 -3.00 -1.17 -6.29
CA LYS A 41 -3.05 -1.19 -7.75
C LYS A 41 -2.83 -2.60 -8.32
N ILE A 42 -1.79 -3.30 -7.87
CA ILE A 42 -1.52 -4.69 -8.29
C ILE A 42 -2.71 -5.60 -7.95
N SER A 43 -3.29 -5.43 -6.76
CA SER A 43 -4.46 -6.21 -6.34
C SER A 43 -5.68 -5.92 -7.22
N HIS A 44 -5.85 -4.67 -7.65
CA HIS A 44 -6.96 -4.27 -8.52
C HIS A 44 -6.78 -4.80 -9.94
N ASP A 45 -5.58 -4.68 -10.51
CA ASP A 45 -5.27 -5.17 -11.86
C ASP A 45 -5.43 -6.70 -11.95
N LYS A 46 -5.00 -7.44 -10.92
CA LYS A 46 -5.25 -8.88 -10.82
C LYS A 46 -6.74 -9.22 -10.74
N ALA A 47 -7.54 -8.41 -10.04
CA ALA A 47 -8.98 -8.62 -9.96
C ALA A 47 -9.65 -8.37 -11.32
N ILE A 48 -9.26 -7.32 -12.04
CA ILE A 48 -9.73 -7.05 -13.41
C ILE A 48 -9.37 -8.21 -14.35
N GLN A 49 -8.13 -8.70 -14.30
CA GLN A 49 -7.70 -9.77 -15.19
C GLN A 49 -8.52 -11.04 -14.94
N LYS A 50 -8.75 -11.40 -13.67
CA LYS A 50 -9.59 -12.54 -13.31
C LYS A 50 -11.02 -12.44 -13.87
N VAL A 51 -11.60 -11.24 -13.86
CA VAL A 51 -12.93 -11.01 -14.43
C VAL A 51 -12.91 -11.14 -15.95
N LYS A 52 -11.87 -10.63 -16.63
CA LYS A 52 -11.71 -10.78 -18.08
C LYS A 52 -11.56 -12.24 -18.48
N ASP A 53 -10.74 -13.00 -17.77
CA ASP A 53 -10.52 -14.42 -18.05
C ASP A 53 -11.85 -15.19 -17.90
N PHE A 54 -12.61 -14.91 -16.83
CA PHE A 54 -13.93 -15.52 -16.62
C PHE A 54 -14.95 -15.20 -17.73
N LEU A 55 -14.94 -13.98 -18.30
CA LEU A 55 -15.87 -13.57 -19.36
C LEU A 55 -15.49 -14.07 -20.76
N ASN A 56 -14.25 -14.55 -20.95
CA ASN A 56 -13.73 -15.01 -22.25
C ASN A 56 -13.69 -16.55 -22.36
N ASP A 57 -14.07 -17.28 -21.30
CA ASP A 57 -14.14 -18.75 -21.27
C ASP A 57 -15.54 -19.30 -21.68
N ASP A 58 -16.45 -18.46 -22.17
CA ASP A 58 -17.76 -18.81 -22.80
C ASP A 58 -17.74 -18.56 -24.33
#